data_AF-A0A1W6MWW4-F1
#
_entry.id   AF-A0A1W6MWW4-F1
#
_cell.length_a   1.000
_cell.length_b   1.000
_cell.length_c   1.000
_cell.angle_alpha   90.00
_cell.angle_beta   90.00
_cell.angle_gamma   90.00
#
_symmetry.space_group_name_H-M   'P 1'
#
loop_
_entity.id
_entity.type
_entity.pdbx_description
1 polymer ?
#
loop_
_entity_poly.entity_id
_entity_poly.type
_entity_poly.pdbx_seq_one_letter_code
_entity_poly.pdbx_strand_id
1 'polypeptide(L)' 'MIWNDRTKLGTVLVISVLAGMMFFWLAILLLAVGAFLIVWGQEPRRTEEFLAGLPGGAHLVKALAQVQSAIPSREP' A
#
# COMPACT_ATOMS: atom_id res chain seq x y z
N MET A 1 18.13 -37.17 -10.53
CA MET A 1 16.96 -37.08 -9.64
C MET A 1 15.74 -36.82 -10.52
N ILE A 2 15.03 -37.88 -10.93
CA ILE A 2 13.90 -37.77 -11.86
C ILE A 2 12.69 -37.33 -11.03
N TRP A 3 12.39 -36.04 -11.04
CA TRP A 3 11.19 -35.53 -10.37
C TRP A 3 9.96 -36.07 -11.10
N ASN A 4 9.12 -36.84 -10.38
CA ASN A 4 7.86 -37.34 -10.90
C ASN A 4 7.01 -36.15 -11.41
N ASP A 5 6.49 -36.20 -12.63
CA ASP A 5 5.78 -35.09 -13.29
C ASP A 5 4.66 -34.48 -12.42
N ARG A 6 4.02 -35.32 -11.59
CA ARG A 6 2.99 -34.92 -10.64
C ARG A 6 3.51 -34.03 -9.50
N THR A 7 4.74 -34.27 -9.03
CA THR A 7 5.38 -33.45 -7.99
C THR A 7 5.73 -32.07 -8.54
N LYS A 8 6.16 -31.99 -9.80
CA LYS A 8 6.45 -30.73 -10.48
C LYS A 8 5.20 -29.86 -10.62
N LEU A 9 4.08 -30.44 -11.05
CA LEU A 9 2.79 -29.74 -11.13
C LEU A 9 2.29 -29.28 -9.76
N GLY A 10 2.42 -30.12 -8.73
CA GLY A 10 2.09 -29.75 -7.35
C GLY A 10 2.90 -28.54 -6.86
N THR A 11 4.21 -28.53 -7.08
CA THR A 11 5.06 -27.41 -6.69
C THR A 11 4.72 -26.12 -7.44
N VAL A 12 4.47 -26.20 -8.76
CA VAL A 12 4.08 -25.02 -9.56
C VAL A 12 2.74 -24.44 -9.08
N LEU A 13 1.78 -25.30 -8.74
CA LEU A 13 0.49 -24.88 -8.20
C LEU A 13 0.66 -24.18 -6.83
N VAL A 14 1.42 -24.78 -5.92
CA VAL A 14 1.70 -24.21 -4.60
C VAL A 14 2.39 -22.85 -4.73
N ILE A 15 3.43 -22.73 -5.58
CA ILE A 15 4.12 -21.46 -5.81
C ILE A 15 3.18 -20.43 -6.44
N SER A 16 2.33 -20.83 -7.39
CA SER A 16 1.37 -19.91 -8.02
C SER A 16 0.33 -19.39 -7.03
N VAL A 17 -0.17 -20.25 -6.15
CA VAL A 17 -1.11 -19.86 -5.09
C VAL A 17 -0.42 -18.95 -4.06
N LEU A 18 0.79 -19.29 -3.60
CA LEU A 18 1.56 -18.44 -2.69
C LEU A 18 1.86 -17.07 -3.31
N ALA A 19 2.28 -17.03 -4.57
CA ALA A 19 2.50 -15.79 -5.30
C ALA A 19 1.21 -14.97 -5.39
N GLY A 20 0.10 -15.59 -5.83
CA GLY A 20 -1.21 -14.95 -5.90
C GLY A 20 -1.69 -14.41 -4.54
N MET A 21 -1.44 -15.15 -3.45
CA MET A 21 -1.79 -14.73 -2.10
C MET A 21 -0.90 -13.59 -1.59
N MET A 22 0.37 -13.55 -2.00
CA MET A 22 1.26 -12.41 -1.73
C MET A 22 0.80 -11.16 -2.49
N PHE A 23 0.36 -11.31 -3.74
CA PHE A 23 -0.27 -10.24 -4.51
C PHE A 23 -1.62 -9.82 -3.92
N PHE A 24 -2.38 -10.74 -3.31
CA PHE A 24 -3.62 -10.40 -2.60
C PHE A 24 -3.34 -9.51 -1.38
N TRP A 25 -2.31 -9.84 -0.59
CA TRP A 25 -1.91 -9.00 0.55
C TRP A 25 -1.40 -7.63 0.11
N LEU A 26 -0.63 -7.61 -0.99
CA LEU A 26 -0.17 -6.37 -1.61
C LEU A 26 -1.35 -5.54 -2.14
N ALA A 27 -2.34 -6.19 -2.76
CA ALA A 27 -3.54 -5.53 -3.26
C ALA A 27 -4.37 -4.93 -2.11
N ILE A 28 -4.54 -5.65 -1.00
CA ILE A 28 -5.17 -5.12 0.22
C ILE A 28 -4.40 -3.92 0.76
N LEU A 29 -3.07 -3.99 0.82
CA LEU A 29 -2.24 -2.89 1.29
C LEU A 29 -2.40 -1.67 0.39
N LEU A 30 -2.37 -1.85 -0.93
CA LEU A 30 -2.60 -0.77 -1.90
C LEU A 30 -4.03 -0.19 -1.77
N LEU A 31 -5.03 -1.04 -1.52
CA LEU A 31 -6.40 -0.59 -1.28
C LEU A 31 -6.50 0.24 0.00
N ALA A 32 -5.86 -0.18 1.08
CA ALA A 32 -5.80 0.56 2.33
C ALA A 32 -5.10 1.92 2.14
N VAL A 33 -3.97 1.94 1.43
CA VAL A 33 -3.25 3.18 1.07
C VAL A 33 -4.12 4.07 0.18
N GLY A 34 -4.79 3.53 -0.83
CA GLY A 34 -5.68 4.28 -1.71
C GLY A 34 -6.87 4.89 -0.97
N ALA A 35 -7.53 4.11 -0.11
CA ALA A 35 -8.61 4.59 0.74
C ALA A 35 -8.12 5.70 1.69
N PHE A 36 -6.93 5.52 2.28
CA PHE A 36 -6.29 6.53 3.09
C PHE A 36 -6.03 7.82 2.30
N LEU A 37 -5.50 7.73 1.06
CA LEU A 37 -5.30 8.91 0.20
C LEU A 37 -6.62 9.60 -0.16
N ILE A 38 -7.69 8.85 -0.39
CA ILE A 38 -9.02 9.41 -0.70
C ILE A 38 -9.55 10.19 0.51
N VAL A 39 -9.52 9.59 1.70
CA VAL A 39 -9.96 10.25 2.95
C VAL A 39 -9.06 11.45 3.27
N TRP A 40 -7.76 11.31 3.07
CA TRP A 40 -6.81 12.41 3.24
C TRP A 40 -7.08 13.56 2.26
N GLY A 41 -7.41 13.27 1.01
CA GLY A 41 -7.78 14.29 0.03
C GLY A 41 -9.10 15.01 0.36
N GLN A 42 -10.04 14.33 1.01
CA GLN A 42 -11.32 14.93 1.44
C GLN A 42 -11.18 15.81 2.67
N GLU A 43 -10.46 15.34 3.70
CA GLU A 43 -10.23 16.07 4.95
C GLU A 43 -8.74 16.03 5.35
N PRO A 44 -7.88 16.80 4.66
CA PRO A 44 -6.44 16.74 4.87
C PRO A 44 -6.05 17.15 6.28
N ARG A 45 -6.67 18.22 6.79
CA ARG A 45 -6.37 18.78 8.12
C ARG A 45 -6.66 17.80 9.26
N ARG A 46 -7.78 17.05 9.18
CA ARG A 46 -8.17 16.06 10.19
C ARG A 46 -7.26 14.84 10.19
N THR A 47 -6.79 14.45 9.01
CA THR A 47 -5.86 13.33 8.84
C THR A 47 -4.46 13.71 9.33
N GLU A 48 -4.00 14.94 9.06
CA GLU A 48 -2.72 15.45 9.57
C GLU A 48 -2.71 15.53 11.10
N GLU A 49 -3.81 15.95 11.73
CA GLU A 49 -3.96 15.94 13.19
C GLU A 49 -3.93 14.51 13.77
N PHE A 50 -4.61 13.56 13.12
CA PHE A 50 -4.58 12.15 13.51
C PHE A 50 -3.17 11.55 13.37
N LEU A 51 -2.49 11.83 12.26
CA LEU A 51 -1.11 11.40 12.05
C LEU A 51 -0.15 12.04 13.03
N ALA A 52 -0.31 13.33 13.34
CA ALA A 52 0.50 14.04 14.32
C ALA A 52 0.40 13.43 15.72
N GLY A 53 -0.72 12.78 16.04
CA GLY A 53 -0.94 12.07 17.31
C GLY A 53 -0.22 10.72 17.43
N LEU A 54 0.35 10.18 16.34
CA LEU A 54 1.08 8.92 16.36
C LEU A 54 2.54 9.11 16.85
N PRO A 55 3.15 8.10 17.48
CA PRO A 55 4.58 8.13 17.77
C PRO A 55 5.37 8.18 16.45
N GLY A 56 6.09 9.28 16.21
CA GLY A 56 6.75 9.56 14.91
C GLY A 56 5.88 10.32 13.90
N GLY A 57 4.66 10.70 14.30
CA GLY A 57 3.66 11.41 13.50
C GLY A 57 4.14 12.70 12.86
N ALA A 58 4.97 13.47 13.57
CA ALA A 58 5.54 14.72 13.04
C ALA A 58 6.39 14.49 11.77
N HIS A 59 7.06 13.35 11.64
CA HIS A 59 7.79 13.00 10.41
C HIS A 59 6.83 12.62 9.27
N LEU A 60 5.76 11.89 9.59
CA LEU A 60 4.74 11.52 8.60
C LEU A 60 4.01 12.75 8.06
N VAL A 61 3.61 13.68 8.93
CA VAL A 61 2.98 14.95 8.55
C VAL A 61 3.92 15.79 7.70
N LYS A 62 5.22 15.86 8.06
CA LYS A 62 6.22 16.57 7.26
C LYS A 62 6.40 15.95 5.87
N ALA A 63 6.44 14.62 5.77
CA ALA A 63 6.51 13.92 4.49
C ALA A 63 5.25 14.15 3.64
N LEU A 64 4.06 14.15 4.27
CA LEU A 64 2.79 14.46 3.63
C LEU A 64 2.75 15.88 3.06
N ALA A 65 3.20 16.87 3.84
CA ALA A 65 3.33 18.25 3.40
C ALA A 65 4.30 18.38 2.21
N GLN A 66 5.39 17.61 2.22
CA GLN A 66 6.33 17.56 1.10
C GLN A 66 5.70 16.96 -0.16
N VAL A 67 4.92 15.88 -0.02
CA VAL A 67 4.14 15.31 -1.15
C VAL A 67 3.13 16.31 -1.68
N GLN A 68 2.37 17.00 -0.81
CA GLN A 68 1.43 18.04 -1.22
C GLN A 68 2.14 19.18 -1.99
N SER A 69 3.31 19.62 -1.53
CA SER A 69 4.10 20.65 -2.22
C SER A 69 4.65 20.20 -3.57
N ALA A 70 4.82 18.88 -3.77
CA ALA A 70 5.33 18.29 -5.00
C ALA A 70 4.22 17.98 -6.03
N ILE A 71 2.95 17.97 -5.62
CA ILE A 71 1.83 17.91 -6.55
C ILE A 71 1.60 19.33 -7.07
N PRO A 72 1.90 19.62 -8.36
CA PRO A 72 1.58 20.93 -8.92
C PRO A 72 0.07 21.11 -8.86
N SER A 73 -0.38 22.16 -8.17
CA SER A 73 -1.75 22.65 -8.29
C SER A 73 -1.99 22.95 -9.77
N ARG A 74 -2.63 22.02 -10.49
CA ARG A 74 -3.31 22.38 -11.74
C ARG A 74 -4.49 23.24 -11.30
N GLU A 75 -4.22 24.54 -11.21
CA GLU A 75 -5.28 25.54 -11.27
C GLU A 75 -6.01 25.36 -12.62
N PRO A 76 -7.35 25.50 -12.63
CA PRO A 76 -8.17 25.34 -13.83
C PRO A 76 -7.85 26.36 -14.94
#